data_AF-A0A9E3K3S2-F1
#
_entry.id   AF-A0A9E3K3S2-F1
#
_cell.length_a   1.000
_cell.length_b   1.000
_cell.length_c   1.000
_cell.angle_alpha   90.00
_cell.angle_beta   90.00
_cell.angle_gamma   90.00
#
_symmetry.space_group_name_H-M   'P 1'
#
loop_
_entity.id
_entity.type
_entity.pdbx_description
1 polymer ?
#
loop_
_entity_poly.entity_id
_entity_poly.type
_entity_poly.pdbx_seq_one_letter_code
_entity_poly.pdbx_strand_id
1 'polypeptide(L)'
;MQTIAIGASGEDTEEVTQRMHELRSYGICFSLDDFGTGYSSLAYLKYFPLASLKIDRSFVRDVGTGPDAVPIVEAIIALARKLKLDIVAEGVEHESQRKFLIHGGCSSLQGFLLGRPLPIDDFEHRYSAAGIGHA
;
A
#
# COMPACT_ATOMS: atom_id res chain seq x y z
N MET A 1 7.03 9.07 11.28
CA MET A 1 7.50 9.27 9.89
C MET A 1 6.28 9.62 9.06
N GLN A 2 6.27 10.75 8.36
CA GLN A 2 5.11 11.17 7.56
C GLN A 2 5.18 10.48 6.19
N THR A 3 4.10 9.82 5.76
CA THR A 3 4.01 9.18 4.45
C THR A 3 2.96 9.89 3.62
N ILE A 4 3.33 10.25 2.38
CA ILE A 4 2.42 10.82 1.39
C ILE A 4 2.05 9.73 0.39
N ALA A 5 0.75 9.54 0.15
CA ALA A 5 0.25 8.68 -0.93
C ALA A 5 0.20 9.48 -2.24
N ILE A 6 0.74 8.91 -3.32
CA ILE A 6 0.75 9.54 -4.65
C ILE A 6 -0.12 8.73 -5.59
N GLY A 7 -1.06 9.40 -6.27
CA GLY A 7 -1.77 8.86 -7.42
C GLY A 7 -1.00 9.14 -8.72
N ALA A 8 -0.82 8.13 -9.57
CA ALA A 8 -0.10 8.27 -10.84
C ALA A 8 -1.02 8.90 -11.92
N SER A 9 -1.02 10.23 -12.03
CA SER A 9 -1.57 10.95 -13.19
C SER A 9 -0.42 11.45 -14.06
N GLY A 10 -0.38 11.05 -15.33
CA GLY A 10 0.73 11.36 -16.22
C GLY A 10 0.75 12.81 -16.65
N GLU A 11 1.50 13.67 -15.96
CA GLU A 11 2.05 14.93 -16.47
C GLU A 11 3.22 15.38 -15.56
N ASP A 12 4.32 15.80 -16.20
CA ASP A 12 5.63 16.23 -15.66
C ASP A 12 6.33 15.36 -14.59
N THR A 13 6.73 14.16 -15.00
CA THR A 13 7.42 13.19 -14.13
C THR A 13 8.79 13.61 -13.60
N GLU A 14 9.56 14.46 -14.30
CA GLU A 14 10.90 14.87 -13.83
C GLU A 14 10.83 15.87 -12.68
N GLU A 15 10.04 16.94 -12.83
CA GLU A 15 9.85 17.96 -11.79
C GLU A 15 9.22 17.32 -10.53
N VAL A 16 8.23 16.44 -10.72
CA VAL A 16 7.62 15.67 -9.63
C VAL A 16 8.67 14.80 -8.91
N THR A 17 9.49 14.06 -9.67
CA THR A 17 10.54 13.21 -9.09
C THR A 17 11.54 14.04 -8.28
N GLN A 18 11.96 15.20 -8.81
CA GLN A 18 12.89 16.09 -8.09
C GLN A 18 12.29 16.57 -6.77
N ARG A 19 11.04 17.05 -6.77
CA ARG A 19 10.35 17.47 -5.54
C ARG A 19 10.20 16.33 -4.53
N MET A 20 9.92 15.12 -4.99
CA MET A 20 9.87 13.95 -4.10
C MET A 20 11.22 13.68 -3.45
N HIS A 21 12.34 13.82 -4.18
CA HIS A 21 13.68 13.68 -3.60
C HIS A 21 13.97 14.78 -2.56
N GLU A 22 13.57 16.02 -2.83
CA GLU A 22 13.70 17.12 -1.87
C GLU A 22 12.89 16.84 -0.60
N LEU A 23 11.64 16.40 -0.71
CA LEU A 23 10.80 16.03 0.44
C LEU A 23 11.34 14.84 1.22
N ARG A 24 11.95 13.86 0.55
CA ARG A 24 12.68 12.76 1.19
C ARG A 24 13.82 13.27 2.07
N SER A 25 14.50 14.34 1.69
CA SER A 25 15.57 14.94 2.51
C SER A 25 15.06 15.50 3.84
N TYR A 26 13.77 15.82 3.93
CA TYR A 26 13.07 16.22 5.17
C TYR A 26 12.48 15.02 5.94
N GLY A 27 12.74 13.79 5.52
CA GLY A 27 12.27 12.57 6.18
C GLY A 27 10.84 12.14 5.82
N ILE A 28 10.26 12.72 4.76
CA ILE A 28 8.95 12.32 4.22
C ILE A 28 9.10 11.08 3.34
N CYS A 29 8.28 10.06 3.59
CA CYS A 29 8.20 8.87 2.75
C CYS A 29 7.06 8.96 1.74
N PHE A 30 7.15 8.17 0.68
CA PHE A 30 6.14 8.12 -0.37
C PHE A 30 5.62 6.71 -0.56
N SER A 31 4.31 6.59 -0.66
CA SER A 31 3.62 5.36 -1.05
C SER A 31 2.95 5.56 -2.39
N LEU A 32 3.08 4.59 -3.30
CA LEU A 32 2.25 4.59 -4.50
C LEU A 32 0.86 4.04 -4.15
N ASP A 33 -0.19 4.80 -4.49
CA ASP A 33 -1.58 4.40 -4.25
C ASP A 33 -2.23 3.78 -5.49
N ASP A 34 -3.32 3.04 -5.28
CA ASP A 34 -4.21 2.51 -6.32
C ASP A 34 -3.51 1.70 -7.43
N PHE A 35 -2.43 0.97 -7.08
CA PHE A 35 -1.64 0.23 -8.05
C PHE A 35 -2.49 -0.83 -8.76
N GLY A 36 -2.59 -0.69 -10.09
CA GLY A 36 -3.37 -1.57 -10.96
C GLY A 36 -4.72 -1.01 -11.42
N THR A 37 -5.12 0.20 -10.99
CA THR A 37 -6.27 0.92 -11.57
C THR A 37 -5.79 2.08 -12.47
N GLY A 38 -5.68 1.86 -13.79
CA GLY A 38 -5.30 2.90 -14.76
C GLY A 38 -3.79 3.16 -14.94
N TYR A 39 -3.42 4.38 -15.39
CA TYR A 39 -2.10 4.87 -15.90
C TYR A 39 -0.89 4.78 -14.92
N SER A 40 -0.86 3.79 -14.03
CA SER A 40 0.31 3.41 -13.24
C SER A 40 1.35 2.74 -14.13
N SER A 41 1.98 3.52 -15.02
CA SER A 41 3.02 3.00 -15.91
C SER A 41 4.22 2.55 -15.08
N LEU A 42 4.44 1.22 -15.08
CA LEU A 42 5.62 0.56 -14.50
C LEU A 42 6.94 1.25 -14.88
N ALA A 43 6.98 1.96 -16.01
CA ALA A 43 8.13 2.69 -16.49
C ALA A 43 8.66 3.74 -15.49
N TYR A 44 7.79 4.33 -14.65
CA TYR A 44 8.18 5.40 -13.74
C TYR A 44 8.53 4.94 -12.32
N LEU A 45 8.16 3.72 -11.94
CA LEU A 45 8.45 3.15 -10.61
C LEU A 45 9.94 3.19 -10.25
N LYS A 46 10.82 3.07 -11.25
CA LYS A 46 12.27 3.08 -11.04
C LYS A 46 12.85 4.46 -10.74
N TYR A 47 12.11 5.55 -10.99
CA TYR A 47 12.56 6.92 -10.79
C TYR A 47 12.04 7.52 -9.48
N PHE A 48 10.83 7.15 -9.07
CA PHE A 48 10.25 7.69 -7.85
C PHE A 48 10.93 7.13 -6.59
N PRO A 49 11.27 7.97 -5.60
CA PRO A 49 11.87 7.53 -4.34
C PRO A 49 10.83 6.93 -3.37
N LEU A 50 10.07 5.94 -3.83
CA LEU A 50 9.00 5.27 -3.09
C LEU A 50 9.58 4.46 -1.91
N ALA A 51 8.81 4.37 -0.84
CA ALA A 51 9.06 3.48 0.30
C ALA A 51 8.09 2.29 0.27
N SER A 52 6.86 2.50 -0.21
CA SER A 52 5.83 1.47 -0.22
C SER A 52 4.97 1.50 -1.48
N LEU A 53 4.30 0.38 -1.75
CA LEU A 53 3.30 0.19 -2.79
C LEU A 53 2.01 -0.34 -2.16
N LYS A 54 0.88 0.27 -2.51
CA LYS A 54 -0.45 -0.15 -2.07
C LYS A 54 -1.12 -1.00 -3.14
N ILE A 55 -1.58 -2.19 -2.76
CA ILE A 55 -2.40 -3.06 -3.61
C ILE A 55 -3.85 -2.65 -3.42
N ASP A 56 -4.49 -2.17 -4.49
CA ASP A 56 -5.87 -1.70 -4.44
C ASP A 56 -6.84 -2.83 -4.04
N ARG A 57 -7.92 -2.43 -3.36
CA ARG A 57 -8.98 -3.33 -2.88
C ARG A 57 -9.61 -4.16 -3.99
N SER A 58 -9.64 -3.67 -5.24
CA SER A 58 -10.25 -4.41 -6.36
C SER A 58 -9.52 -5.72 -6.63
N PHE A 59 -8.20 -5.77 -6.43
CA PHE A 59 -7.42 -7.01 -6.53
C PHE A 59 -7.57 -7.87 -5.27
N VAL A 60 -7.57 -7.26 -4.09
CA VAL A 60 -7.65 -7.99 -2.82
C VAL A 60 -9.01 -8.64 -2.61
N ARG A 61 -10.11 -8.02 -3.05
CA ARG A 61 -11.47 -8.53 -2.87
C ARG A 61 -11.62 -9.97 -3.37
N ASP A 62 -11.03 -10.25 -4.53
CA ASP A 62 -11.24 -11.51 -5.24
C ASP A 62 -10.17 -12.58 -4.89
N VAL A 63 -9.19 -12.23 -4.04
CA VAL A 63 -8.20 -13.16 -3.50
C VAL A 63 -8.87 -14.18 -2.57
N GLY A 64 -8.66 -15.46 -2.88
CA GLY A 64 -9.20 -16.58 -2.11
C GLY A 64 -10.60 -17.04 -2.55
N THR A 65 -11.22 -16.37 -3.52
CA THR A 65 -12.54 -16.74 -4.07
C THR A 65 -12.53 -17.06 -5.56
N GLY A 66 -11.49 -16.67 -6.32
CA GLY A 66 -11.39 -16.96 -7.76
C GLY A 66 -9.94 -17.08 -8.27
N PRO A 67 -9.71 -17.83 -9.37
CA PRO A 67 -8.37 -18.13 -9.89
C PRO A 67 -7.65 -16.94 -10.53
N ASP A 68 -8.38 -15.91 -10.99
CA ASP A 68 -7.80 -14.86 -11.84
C ASP A 68 -7.11 -13.73 -11.05
N ALA A 69 -7.52 -13.47 -9.80
CA ALA A 69 -6.96 -12.41 -8.97
C ALA A 69 -5.62 -12.79 -8.32
N VAL A 70 -5.44 -14.08 -8.03
CA VAL A 70 -4.26 -14.62 -7.33
C VAL A 70 -2.96 -14.33 -8.10
N PRO A 71 -2.81 -14.66 -9.39
CA PRO A 71 -1.58 -14.41 -10.14
C PRO A 71 -1.22 -12.92 -10.24
N ILE A 72 -2.22 -12.04 -10.30
CA ILE A 72 -1.99 -10.60 -10.36
C ILE A 72 -1.41 -10.11 -9.03
N VAL A 73 -2.02 -10.46 -7.90
CA VAL A 73 -1.52 -10.07 -6.58
C VAL A 73 -0.12 -10.63 -6.33
N GLU A 74 0.15 -11.88 -6.70
CA GLU A 74 1.48 -12.47 -6.62
C GLU A 74 2.52 -11.71 -7.46
N ALA A 75 2.16 -11.30 -8.68
CA ALA A 75 3.04 -10.51 -9.53
C ALA A 75 3.35 -9.12 -8.94
N ILE A 76 2.34 -8.45 -8.36
CA ILE A 76 2.51 -7.16 -7.68
C ILE A 76 3.46 -7.31 -6.48
N ILE A 77 3.23 -8.34 -5.65
CA ILE A 77 4.09 -8.66 -4.50
C ILE A 77 5.52 -8.93 -4.95
N ALA A 78 5.71 -9.74 -5.99
CA ALA A 78 7.04 -10.07 -6.51
C ALA A 78 7.76 -8.80 -7.02
N LEU A 79 7.06 -7.92 -7.74
CA LEU A 79 7.59 -6.65 -8.21
C LEU A 79 8.04 -5.76 -7.05
N ALA A 80 7.17 -5.53 -6.07
CA ALA A 80 7.48 -4.69 -4.91
C ALA A 80 8.71 -5.20 -4.15
N ARG A 81 8.82 -6.53 -3.95
CA ARG A 81 10.01 -7.15 -3.34
C ARG A 81 11.28 -6.93 -4.14
N LYS A 82 11.23 -7.00 -5.48
CA LYS A 82 12.39 -6.75 -6.35
C LYS A 82 12.82 -5.27 -6.32
N LEU A 83 11.85 -4.37 -6.16
CA LEU A 83 12.09 -2.93 -6.00
C LEU A 83 12.41 -2.53 -4.56
N LYS A 84 12.41 -3.48 -3.60
CA LYS A 84 12.61 -3.26 -2.16
C LYS A 84 11.62 -2.25 -1.58
N LEU A 85 10.36 -2.31 -2.03
CA LEU A 85 9.26 -1.54 -1.50
C LEU A 85 8.50 -2.35 -0.45
N ASP A 86 8.05 -1.68 0.61
CA ASP A 86 7.06 -2.23 1.52
C ASP A 86 5.72 -2.39 0.82
N ILE A 87 4.91 -3.35 1.26
CA ILE A 87 3.63 -3.67 0.62
C ILE A 87 2.50 -3.44 1.62
N VAL A 88 1.52 -2.64 1.20
CA VAL A 88 0.28 -2.42 1.93
C VAL A 88 -0.87 -3.00 1.10
N ALA A 89 -1.63 -3.95 1.64
CA ALA A 89 -2.80 -4.47 0.96
C ALA A 89 -4.09 -3.82 1.49
N GLU A 90 -4.91 -3.24 0.61
CA GLU A 90 -6.15 -2.57 0.97
C GLU A 90 -7.38 -3.44 0.78
N GLY A 91 -8.45 -3.13 1.53
CA GLY A 91 -9.72 -3.85 1.40
C GLY A 91 -9.71 -5.26 1.96
N VAL A 92 -8.88 -5.54 2.97
CA VAL A 92 -8.89 -6.83 3.67
C VAL A 92 -10.14 -6.95 4.54
N GLU A 93 -11.06 -7.81 4.14
CA GLU A 93 -12.36 -8.00 4.81
C GLU A 93 -12.52 -9.41 5.39
N HIS A 94 -11.74 -10.39 4.91
CA HIS A 94 -11.85 -11.80 5.30
C HIS A 94 -10.51 -12.37 5.76
N GLU A 95 -10.54 -13.31 6.71
CA GLU A 95 -9.34 -13.99 7.21
C GLU A 95 -8.60 -14.79 6.11
N SER A 96 -9.31 -15.28 5.09
CA SER A 96 -8.70 -15.92 3.92
C SER A 96 -7.78 -14.97 3.16
N GLN A 97 -8.23 -13.74 2.90
CA GLN A 97 -7.46 -12.68 2.24
C GLN A 97 -6.23 -12.33 3.09
N ARG A 98 -6.41 -12.08 4.39
CA ARG A 98 -5.33 -11.81 5.34
C ARG A 98 -4.25 -12.88 5.31
N LYS A 99 -4.66 -14.16 5.41
CA LYS A 99 -3.71 -15.28 5.38
C LYS A 99 -2.95 -15.32 4.07
N PHE A 100 -3.63 -15.23 2.93
CA PHE A 100 -2.97 -15.21 1.62
C PHE A 100 -1.92 -14.09 1.53
N LEU A 101 -2.31 -12.86 1.90
CA LEU A 101 -1.45 -11.68 1.80
C LEU A 101 -0.22 -11.79 2.71
N ILE A 102 -0.38 -12.23 3.95
CA ILE A 102 0.74 -12.45 4.88
C ILE A 102 1.69 -13.53 4.36
N HIS A 103 1.17 -14.65 3.84
CA HIS A 103 2.01 -15.71 3.25
C HIS A 103 2.77 -15.23 2.00
N GLY A 104 2.16 -14.32 1.22
CA GLY A 104 2.82 -13.65 0.09
C GLY A 104 3.93 -12.68 0.52
N GLY A 105 3.96 -12.28 1.79
CA GLY A 105 4.93 -11.33 2.34
C GLY A 105 4.44 -9.88 2.42
N CYS A 106 3.12 -9.65 2.38
CA CYS A 106 2.55 -8.35 2.71
C CYS A 106 2.64 -8.14 4.23
N SER A 107 3.46 -7.20 4.67
CA SER A 107 3.66 -6.87 6.09
C SER A 107 2.62 -5.91 6.64
N SER A 108 1.98 -5.11 5.78
CA SER A 108 0.97 -4.12 6.17
C SER A 108 -0.37 -4.41 5.50
N LEU A 109 -1.43 -4.34 6.29
CA LEU A 109 -2.80 -4.65 5.84
C LEU A 109 -3.74 -3.54 6.29
N GLN A 110 -4.71 -3.21 5.44
CA GLN A 110 -5.77 -2.24 5.72
C GLN A 110 -7.11 -2.80 5.26
N GLY A 111 -8.13 -2.74 6.11
CA GLY A 111 -9.48 -3.13 5.73
C GLY A 111 -10.40 -3.38 6.91
N PHE A 112 -11.68 -3.62 6.61
CA PHE A 112 -12.74 -3.74 7.62
C PHE A 112 -12.59 -4.95 8.55
N LEU A 113 -11.78 -5.94 8.18
CA LEU A 113 -11.39 -7.03 9.07
C LEU A 113 -10.63 -6.50 10.31
N LEU A 114 -9.81 -5.46 10.13
CA LEU A 114 -8.97 -4.88 11.18
C LEU A 114 -9.68 -3.73 11.91
N GLY A 115 -10.53 -3.00 11.20
CA GLY A 115 -11.30 -1.89 11.73
C GLY A 115 -11.97 -1.08 10.63
N ARG A 116 -13.09 -0.46 10.95
CA ARG A 116 -13.73 0.53 10.06
C ARG A 116 -13.19 1.93 10.37
N PRO A 117 -13.15 2.85 9.39
CA PRO A 117 -12.93 4.26 9.66
C PRO A 117 -13.87 4.75 10.77
N LEU A 118 -13.33 5.54 11.68
CA LEU A 118 -14.03 6.02 12.86
C LEU A 118 -13.65 7.49 13.14
N PRO A 119 -14.51 8.26 13.82
CA PRO A 119 -14.18 9.60 14.29
C PRO A 119 -12.88 9.62 15.10
N ILE A 120 -12.18 10.76 15.11
CA ILE A 120 -10.89 10.89 15.80
C ILE A 120 -11.01 10.58 17.29
N ASP A 121 -12.08 11.03 17.95
CA ASP A 121 -12.31 10.78 19.38
C ASP A 121 -12.46 9.28 19.67
N ASP A 122 -13.19 8.55 18.81
CA ASP A 122 -13.35 7.10 18.94
C ASP A 122 -12.04 6.35 18.63
N PHE A 123 -11.25 6.85 17.68
CA PHE A 123 -9.93 6.31 17.36
C PHE A 123 -8.99 6.47 18.54
N GLU A 124 -8.88 7.68 19.09
CA GLU A 124 -8.06 7.95 20.25
C GLU A 124 -8.52 7.11 21.44
N HIS A 125 -9.82 7.05 21.73
CA HIS A 125 -10.31 6.21 22.83
C HIS A 125 -9.97 4.72 22.64
N ARG A 126 -10.01 4.21 21.40
CA ARG A 126 -9.69 2.81 21.10
C ARG A 126 -8.19 2.50 21.09
N TYR A 127 -7.36 3.47 20.72
CA TYR A 127 -5.93 3.26 20.46
C TYR A 127 -4.98 4.15 21.28
N SER A 128 -5.48 4.91 22.27
CA SER A 128 -4.66 5.73 23.17
C SER A 128 -3.79 4.87 24.08
N ALA A 129 -2.51 4.78 23.74
CA ALA A 129 -1.31 4.53 24.57
C ALA A 129 -1.37 3.57 25.79
N ALA A 130 -2.28 2.61 25.83
CA ALA A 130 -2.19 1.42 26.67
C ALA A 130 -2.24 0.17 25.79
N GLY A 131 -1.17 -0.05 25.01
CA GLY A 131 -0.90 -1.35 24.38
C GLY A 131 -0.97 -1.42 22.87
N ILE A 132 -0.21 -0.58 22.15
CA ILE A 132 0.22 -0.95 20.79
C ILE A 132 1.38 -1.95 20.95
N GLY A 133 1.05 -3.20 21.22
CA GLY A 133 2.00 -4.30 21.14
C GLY A 133 2.54 -4.39 19.72
N HIS A 134 3.87 -4.27 19.57
CA HIS A 134 4.54 -4.68 18.35
C HIS A 134 4.33 -6.20 18.21
N ALA A 135 3.49 -6.60 17.27
CA ALA A 135 3.35 -7.97 16.81
C ALA A 135 3.88 -8.07 15.37
#